data_AF-A0A7K1AT41-F1
#
_entry.id   AF-A0A7K1AT41-F1
#
_cell.length_a   1.000
_cell.length_b   1.000
_cell.length_c   1.000
_cell.angle_alpha   90.00
_cell.angle_beta   90.00
_cell.angle_gamma   90.00
#
_symmetry.space_group_name_H-M   'P 1'
#
loop_
_entity.id
_entity.type
_entity.pdbx_description
1 polymer ?
#
loop_
_entity_poly.entity_id
_entity_poly.type
_entity_poly.pdbx_seq_one_letter_code
_entity_poly.pdbx_strand_id
1 'polypeptide(L)'
;MRASSTVSLVQVTGSNLTYAYIVLGISLAALAIAYGLRAQVLAASDGTPKMREIAEAVQEGAAAFLSRQFRTLSYFVAIVFFLLFALPGDAEIRVGRSIFFLLGAAFSALVGYNGMWLAVRANVRVADAARNKDGQKAVQIAFRTGGVVGMTTVGLGLIGASLVVIIYRENAPAVLEGFGFGAAMLAMFMRVGGGIFTKAADVGADLVGKVEKHIPEDDPRNAATIADNVGDNVGDCAGMAADLFESYAVTLVAALILGKAAFGDAGLIYPLIVPAIGTVTAVIGIFLTKLRSTDKSA
;
A
#
# COMPACT_ATOMS: atom_id res chain seq x y z
N MET A 1 -22.99 18.58 45.29
CA MET A 1 -21.79 17.80 45.64
C MET A 1 -20.93 17.66 44.40
N ARG A 2 -19.79 18.35 44.36
CA ARG A 2 -18.83 18.26 43.26
C ARG A 2 -18.03 16.98 43.45
N ALA A 3 -18.28 15.97 42.62
CA ALA A 3 -17.38 14.84 42.50
C ALA A 3 -16.11 15.36 41.80
N SER A 4 -15.06 15.54 42.59
CA SER A 4 -13.70 15.75 42.09
C SER A 4 -13.22 14.45 41.45
N SER A 5 -13.55 14.24 40.17
CA SER A 5 -12.87 13.24 39.36
C SER A 5 -11.47 13.75 39.10
N THR A 6 -10.51 13.26 39.89
CA THR A 6 -9.09 13.36 39.60
C THR A 6 -8.85 12.68 38.25
N VAL A 7 -8.87 13.49 37.19
CA VAL A 7 -8.28 13.14 35.90
C VAL A 7 -6.81 12.90 36.20
N SER A 8 -6.43 11.63 36.29
CA SER A 8 -5.03 11.24 36.30
C SER A 8 -4.42 11.84 35.04
N LEU A 9 -3.62 12.89 35.20
CA LEU A 9 -2.79 13.47 34.16
C LEU A 9 -1.72 12.44 33.81
N VAL A 10 -2.11 11.42 33.05
CA VAL A 10 -1.22 10.37 32.56
C VAL A 10 -0.42 10.99 31.42
N GLN A 11 0.69 11.62 31.79
CA GLN A 11 1.66 12.11 30.84
C GLN A 11 2.40 10.92 30.25
N VAL A 12 2.23 10.69 28.95
CA VAL A 12 3.16 9.89 28.14
C VAL A 12 4.55 10.52 28.30
N THR A 13 5.33 10.04 29.26
CA THR A 13 6.60 10.65 29.69
C THR A 13 7.77 9.90 29.07
N GLY A 14 8.76 10.68 28.61
CA GLY A 14 10.13 10.26 28.29
C GLY A 14 10.26 9.05 27.36
N SER A 15 10.36 7.85 27.95
CA SER A 15 10.70 6.60 27.27
C SER A 15 9.70 6.20 26.18
N ASN A 16 8.40 6.35 26.43
CA ASN A 16 7.35 6.00 25.47
C ASN A 16 7.39 6.87 24.21
N LEU A 17 7.65 8.17 24.37
CA LEU A 17 7.86 9.07 23.23
C LEU A 17 9.16 8.74 22.50
N THR A 18 10.24 8.41 23.21
CA THR A 18 11.49 7.94 22.60
C THR A 18 11.25 6.71 21.72
N TYR A 19 10.48 5.73 22.19
CA TYR A 19 10.13 4.56 21.36
C TYR A 19 9.34 4.95 20.11
N ALA A 20 8.36 5.85 20.22
CA ALA A 20 7.62 6.35 19.06
C ALA A 20 8.54 7.07 18.05
N TYR A 21 9.53 7.85 18.50
CA TYR A 21 10.53 8.46 17.63
C TYR A 21 11.46 7.43 16.97
N ILE A 22 11.85 6.38 17.69
CA ILE A 22 12.65 5.28 17.12
C ILE A 22 11.84 4.56 16.03
N VAL A 23 10.57 4.25 16.28
CA VAL A 23 9.66 3.64 15.30
C VAL A 23 9.52 4.56 14.08
N LEU A 24 9.37 5.87 14.29
CA LEU A 24 9.36 6.85 13.21
C LEU A 24 10.66 6.80 12.40
N GLY A 25 11.82 6.73 13.05
CA GLY A 25 13.11 6.55 12.39
C GLY A 25 13.19 5.27 11.53
N ILE A 26 12.71 4.14 12.06
CA ILE A 26 12.65 2.86 11.33
C ILE A 26 11.72 2.97 10.11
N SER A 27 10.57 3.62 10.26
CA SER A 27 9.62 3.81 9.17
C SER A 27 10.18 4.67 8.03
N LEU A 28 10.93 5.72 8.36
CA LEU A 28 11.64 6.54 7.38
C LEU A 28 12.77 5.75 6.68
N ALA A 29 13.50 4.91 7.44
CA ALA A 29 14.48 4.01 6.86
C ALA A 29 13.85 2.99 5.91
N ALA A 30 12.65 2.47 6.22
CA ALA A 30 11.91 1.59 5.33
C ALA A 30 11.56 2.28 4.00
N LEU A 31 11.10 3.54 4.04
CA LEU A 31 10.86 4.32 2.81
C LEU A 31 12.15 4.59 2.02
N ALA A 32 13.26 4.87 2.70
CA ALA A 32 14.56 5.03 2.05
C ALA A 32 15.01 3.73 1.34
N ILE A 33 14.79 2.57 1.97
CA ILE A 33 15.05 1.26 1.36
C ILE A 33 14.12 1.04 0.16
N ALA A 34 12.83 1.36 0.27
CA ALA A 34 11.89 1.29 -0.84
C ALA A 34 12.37 2.12 -2.03
N TYR A 35 12.87 3.34 -1.80
CA TYR A 35 13.45 4.18 -2.83
C TYR A 35 14.71 3.57 -3.46
N GLY A 36 15.60 2.97 -2.65
CA GLY A 36 16.77 2.26 -3.13
C GLY A 36 16.43 1.04 -4.00
N LEU A 37 15.44 0.23 -3.59
CA LEU A 37 14.95 -0.91 -4.35
C LEU A 37 14.30 -0.48 -5.66
N ARG A 38 13.51 0.61 -5.64
CA ARG A 38 12.93 1.22 -6.85
C ARG A 38 14.03 1.62 -7.84
N ALA A 39 15.10 2.27 -7.38
CA ALA A 39 16.22 2.65 -8.23
C ALA A 39 16.89 1.41 -8.86
N GLN A 40 17.07 0.33 -8.10
CA GLN A 40 17.63 -0.92 -8.61
C GLN A 40 16.74 -1.58 -9.68
N VAL A 41 15.42 -1.56 -9.51
CA VAL A 41 14.47 -2.06 -10.51
C VAL A 41 14.56 -1.22 -11.78
N LEU A 42 14.50 0.11 -11.66
CA LEU A 42 14.51 1.01 -12.81
C LEU A 42 15.82 1.00 -13.61
N ALA A 43 16.93 0.68 -12.96
CA ALA A 43 18.24 0.51 -13.60
C ALA A 43 18.32 -0.71 -14.53
N ALA A 44 17.38 -1.65 -14.46
CA ALA A 44 17.33 -2.76 -15.39
C ALA A 44 16.85 -2.31 -16.78
N SER A 45 17.31 -3.04 -17.80
CA SER A 45 16.98 -2.81 -19.22
C SER A 45 15.47 -2.95 -19.46
N ASP A 46 14.92 -1.98 -20.17
CA ASP A 46 13.55 -1.89 -20.68
C ASP A 46 13.35 -2.62 -22.02
N GLY A 47 14.37 -3.37 -22.47
CA GLY A 47 14.30 -4.29 -23.59
C GLY A 47 14.20 -3.64 -24.96
N THR A 48 13.56 -4.36 -25.89
CA THR A 48 13.50 -4.00 -27.31
C THR A 48 12.50 -2.87 -27.57
N PRO A 49 12.60 -2.16 -28.71
CA PRO A 49 11.64 -1.12 -29.07
C PRO A 49 10.18 -1.60 -29.03
N LYS A 50 9.91 -2.83 -29.51
CA LYS A 50 8.55 -3.39 -29.52
C LYS A 50 8.01 -3.65 -28.11
N MET A 51 8.88 -4.08 -27.19
CA MET A 51 8.49 -4.28 -25.80
C MET A 51 8.15 -2.95 -25.11
N ARG A 52 8.90 -1.88 -25.42
CA ARG A 52 8.63 -0.53 -24.89
C ARG A 52 7.29 0.00 -25.41
N GLU A 53 7.03 -0.15 -26.70
CA GLU A 53 5.75 0.25 -27.31
C GLU A 53 4.54 -0.39 -26.61
N ILE A 54 4.60 -1.70 -26.35
CA ILE A 54 3.54 -2.41 -25.64
C ILE A 54 3.44 -1.92 -24.18
N ALA A 55 4.58 -1.78 -23.50
CA ALA A 55 4.60 -1.31 -22.13
C ALA A 55 4.07 0.12 -21.99
N GLU A 56 4.27 0.99 -22.98
CA GLU A 56 3.73 2.35 -23.02
C GLU A 56 2.20 2.34 -23.13
N ALA A 57 1.63 1.49 -23.99
CA ALA A 57 0.19 1.32 -24.10
C ALA A 57 -0.45 0.86 -22.78
N VAL A 58 0.18 -0.09 -22.08
CA VAL A 58 -0.27 -0.55 -20.76
C VAL A 58 -0.12 0.56 -19.70
N GLN A 59 0.97 1.33 -19.74
CA GLN A 59 1.18 2.46 -18.84
C GLN A 59 0.12 3.55 -19.01
N GLU A 60 -0.21 3.88 -20.25
CA GLU A 60 -1.24 4.86 -20.58
C GLU A 60 -2.61 4.41 -20.07
N GLY A 61 -3.00 3.17 -20.38
CA GLY A 61 -4.28 2.60 -19.94
C GLY A 61 -4.41 2.55 -18.42
N ALA A 62 -3.38 2.08 -17.71
CA ALA A 62 -3.37 2.00 -16.25
C ALA A 62 -3.43 3.39 -15.59
N ALA A 63 -2.68 4.36 -16.13
CA ALA A 63 -2.70 5.74 -15.65
C ALA A 63 -4.06 6.42 -15.89
N ALA A 64 -4.67 6.20 -17.06
CA ALA A 64 -5.99 6.74 -17.39
C ALA A 64 -7.07 6.18 -16.45
N PHE A 65 -7.07 4.86 -16.21
CA PHE A 65 -8.00 4.22 -15.29
C PHE A 65 -7.87 4.78 -13.86
N LEU A 66 -6.66 4.77 -13.29
CA LEU A 66 -6.45 5.27 -11.92
C LEU A 66 -6.77 6.76 -11.79
N SER A 67 -6.45 7.57 -12.80
CA SER A 67 -6.82 8.99 -12.81
C SER A 67 -8.33 9.19 -12.77
N ARG A 68 -9.08 8.38 -13.53
CA ARG A 68 -10.56 8.43 -13.52
C ARG A 68 -11.14 7.95 -12.20
N GLN A 69 -10.55 6.90 -11.62
CA GLN A 69 -10.94 6.36 -10.33
C GLN A 69 -10.71 7.40 -9.22
N PHE A 70 -9.49 7.95 -9.08
CA PHE A 70 -9.17 8.95 -8.08
C PHE A 70 -10.00 10.23 -8.20
N ARG A 71 -10.30 10.69 -9.41
CA ARG A 71 -11.20 11.83 -9.61
C ARG A 71 -12.61 11.55 -9.08
N THR A 72 -13.08 10.32 -9.17
CA THR A 72 -14.41 9.94 -8.65
C THR A 72 -14.36 9.79 -7.13
N LEU A 73 -13.30 9.18 -6.61
CA LEU A 73 -13.10 8.98 -5.17
C LEU A 73 -12.88 10.28 -4.41
N SER A 74 -12.30 11.32 -5.02
CA SER A 74 -12.09 12.61 -4.35
C SER A 74 -13.39 13.25 -3.87
N TYR A 75 -14.48 13.10 -4.62
CA TYR A 75 -15.80 13.56 -4.19
C TYR A 75 -16.30 12.80 -2.96
N PHE A 76 -16.13 11.49 -2.94
CA PHE A 76 -16.54 10.66 -1.81
C PHE A 76 -15.70 10.95 -0.56
N VAL A 77 -14.38 11.07 -0.72
CA VAL A 77 -13.44 11.50 0.33
C VAL A 77 -13.86 12.86 0.91
N ALA A 78 -14.20 13.83 0.07
CA ALA A 78 -14.63 15.15 0.53
C ALA A 78 -15.94 15.08 1.34
N ILE A 79 -16.93 14.31 0.88
CA ILE A 79 -18.20 14.14 1.59
C ILE A 79 -17.95 13.51 2.97
N VAL A 80 -17.21 12.40 3.01
CA VAL A 80 -16.93 11.68 4.26
C VAL A 80 -16.10 12.53 5.22
N PHE A 81 -15.16 13.33 4.72
CA PHE A 81 -14.44 14.30 5.54
C PHE A 81 -15.37 15.25 6.29
N PHE A 82 -16.34 15.87 5.61
CA PHE A 82 -17.30 16.78 6.26
C PHE A 82 -18.23 16.04 7.23
N LEU A 83 -18.60 14.80 6.94
CA LEU A 83 -19.38 13.97 7.85
C LEU A 83 -18.60 13.66 9.14
N LEU A 84 -17.34 13.23 9.02
CA LEU A 84 -16.47 12.98 10.17
C LEU A 84 -16.21 14.25 11.00
N PHE A 85 -16.15 15.40 10.32
CA PHE A 85 -16.00 16.69 10.97
C PHE A 85 -17.28 17.09 11.73
N ALA A 86 -18.46 16.78 11.19
CA ALA A 86 -19.76 17.08 11.80
C ALA A 86 -20.10 16.20 13.02
N LEU A 87 -19.48 15.01 13.14
CA LEU A 87 -19.68 14.11 14.27
C LEU A 87 -19.30 14.78 15.62
N PRO A 88 -20.02 14.44 16.72
CA PRO A 88 -19.79 15.02 18.04
C PRO A 88 -18.41 14.62 18.61
N GLY A 89 -17.83 15.50 19.42
CA GLY A 89 -16.53 15.32 20.07
C GLY A 89 -15.85 16.66 20.36
N ASP A 90 -14.76 16.61 21.12
CA ASP A 90 -13.93 17.80 21.37
C ASP A 90 -13.36 18.34 20.05
N ALA A 91 -13.23 19.67 19.95
CA ALA A 91 -12.84 20.34 18.71
C ALA A 91 -11.51 19.80 18.15
N GLU A 92 -10.53 19.53 19.02
CA GLU A 92 -9.23 18.97 18.64
C GLU A 92 -9.35 17.56 18.06
N ILE A 93 -10.17 16.70 18.67
CA ILE A 93 -10.36 15.31 18.21
C ILE A 93 -11.14 15.29 16.89
N ARG A 94 -12.15 16.16 16.74
CA ARG A 94 -12.93 16.27 15.49
C ARG A 94 -12.07 16.69 14.31
N VAL A 95 -11.24 17.72 14.51
CA VAL A 95 -10.28 18.19 13.51
C VAL A 95 -9.24 17.09 13.23
N GLY A 96 -8.66 16.51 14.28
CA GLY A 96 -7.66 15.45 14.17
C GLY A 96 -8.16 14.25 13.38
N ARG A 97 -9.30 13.66 13.77
CA ARG A 97 -9.92 12.51 13.08
C ARG A 97 -10.16 12.78 11.60
N SER A 98 -10.67 13.97 11.27
CA SER A 98 -11.00 14.34 9.88
C SER A 98 -9.74 14.55 9.04
N ILE A 99 -8.70 15.20 9.59
CA ILE A 99 -7.42 15.40 8.90
C ILE A 99 -6.71 14.05 8.70
N PHE A 100 -6.66 13.22 9.74
CA PHE A 100 -6.00 11.92 9.65
C PHE A 100 -6.74 10.93 8.77
N PHE A 101 -8.05 11.08 8.60
CA PHE A 101 -8.80 10.41 7.54
C PHE A 101 -8.29 10.77 6.14
N LEU A 102 -8.07 12.05 5.85
CA LEU A 102 -7.46 12.46 4.58
C LEU A 102 -6.04 11.90 4.44
N LEU A 103 -5.26 11.88 5.52
CA LEU A 103 -3.91 11.33 5.50
C LEU A 103 -3.91 9.81 5.22
N GLY A 104 -4.81 9.05 5.86
CA GLY A 104 -4.96 7.62 5.62
C GLY A 104 -5.39 7.32 4.19
N ALA A 105 -6.36 8.07 3.67
CA ALA A 105 -6.78 7.96 2.28
C ALA A 105 -5.64 8.34 1.31
N ALA A 106 -4.90 9.41 1.59
CA ALA A 106 -3.77 9.83 0.77
C ALA A 106 -2.63 8.79 0.76
N PHE A 107 -2.32 8.18 1.91
CA PHE A 107 -1.28 7.15 2.01
C PHE A 107 -1.70 5.87 1.28
N SER A 108 -2.96 5.45 1.42
CA SER A 108 -3.52 4.33 0.66
C SER A 108 -3.43 4.58 -0.85
N ALA A 109 -3.77 5.79 -1.30
CA ALA A 109 -3.68 6.19 -2.71
C ALA A 109 -2.23 6.18 -3.18
N LEU A 110 -1.30 6.67 -2.36
CA LEU A 110 0.11 6.73 -2.69
C LEU A 110 0.73 5.33 -2.81
N VAL A 111 0.41 4.41 -1.90
CA VAL A 111 0.85 3.01 -1.97
C VAL A 111 0.30 2.34 -3.23
N GLY A 112 -1.01 2.45 -3.48
CA GLY A 112 -1.64 1.87 -4.66
C GLY A 112 -1.07 2.43 -5.97
N TYR A 113 -0.96 3.75 -6.08
CA TYR A 113 -0.42 4.41 -7.26
C TYR A 113 1.06 4.09 -7.50
N ASN A 114 1.91 4.15 -6.45
CA ASN A 114 3.32 3.84 -6.57
C ASN A 114 3.54 2.36 -6.94
N GLY A 115 2.72 1.46 -6.36
CA GLY A 115 2.73 0.04 -6.70
C GLY A 115 2.43 -0.21 -8.17
N MET A 116 1.32 0.33 -8.69
CA MET A 116 0.98 0.26 -10.11
C MET A 116 2.08 0.89 -10.98
N TRP A 117 2.50 2.11 -10.66
CA TRP A 117 3.46 2.87 -11.46
C TRP A 117 4.79 2.12 -11.62
N LEU A 118 5.25 1.46 -10.56
CA LEU A 118 6.46 0.65 -10.62
C LEU A 118 6.21 -0.69 -11.29
N ALA A 119 5.08 -1.36 -11.02
CA ALA A 119 4.73 -2.65 -11.62
C ALA A 119 4.76 -2.57 -13.14
N VAL A 120 4.05 -1.62 -13.76
CA VAL A 120 4.02 -1.52 -15.23
C VAL A 120 5.44 -1.34 -15.82
N ARG A 121 6.32 -0.61 -15.12
CA ARG A 121 7.72 -0.42 -15.52
C ARG A 121 8.60 -1.63 -15.24
N ALA A 122 8.28 -2.42 -14.23
CA ALA A 122 9.01 -3.63 -13.85
C ALA A 122 8.67 -4.79 -14.79
N ASN A 123 7.42 -4.92 -15.25
CA ASN A 123 6.95 -6.04 -16.07
C ASN A 123 7.82 -6.22 -17.33
N VAL A 124 8.08 -5.13 -18.06
CA VAL A 124 8.93 -5.15 -19.25
C VAL A 124 10.39 -5.54 -18.94
N ARG A 125 10.89 -5.17 -17.76
CA ARG A 125 12.27 -5.48 -17.31
C ARG A 125 12.41 -6.94 -16.89
N VAL A 126 11.36 -7.50 -16.28
CA VAL A 126 11.28 -8.93 -15.97
C VAL A 126 11.25 -9.74 -17.27
N ALA A 127 10.43 -9.35 -18.23
CA ALA A 127 10.36 -9.99 -19.55
C ALA A 127 11.71 -9.91 -20.30
N ASP A 128 12.41 -8.78 -20.22
CA ASP A 128 13.73 -8.61 -20.84
C ASP A 128 14.78 -9.54 -20.21
N ALA A 129 14.81 -9.63 -18.88
CA ALA A 129 15.70 -10.55 -18.17
C ALA A 129 15.41 -12.02 -18.52
N ALA A 130 14.13 -12.40 -18.58
CA ALA A 130 13.71 -13.74 -18.99
C ALA A 130 14.10 -14.05 -20.45
N ARG A 131 13.93 -13.09 -21.37
CA ARG A 131 14.34 -13.21 -22.78
C ARG A 131 15.84 -13.47 -22.91
N ASN A 132 16.64 -12.85 -22.04
CA ASN A 132 18.09 -13.05 -21.98
C ASN A 132 18.51 -14.31 -21.19
N LYS A 133 17.57 -15.21 -20.89
CA LYS A 133 17.77 -16.47 -20.13
C LYS A 133 18.31 -16.27 -18.71
N ASP A 134 18.11 -15.08 -18.14
CA ASP A 134 18.51 -14.73 -16.78
C ASP A 134 17.31 -14.78 -15.83
N GLY A 135 16.86 -16.00 -15.53
CA GLY A 135 15.72 -16.24 -14.63
C GLY A 135 15.97 -15.75 -13.21
N GLN A 136 17.23 -15.78 -12.74
CA GLN A 136 17.56 -15.26 -11.40
C GLN A 136 17.33 -13.75 -11.33
N LYS A 137 17.76 -13.01 -12.36
CA LYS A 137 17.52 -11.57 -12.45
C LYS A 137 16.05 -11.24 -12.67
N ALA A 138 15.34 -12.01 -13.49
CA ALA A 138 13.90 -11.84 -13.68
C ALA A 138 13.14 -11.93 -12.35
N VAL A 139 13.38 -12.99 -11.57
CA VAL A 139 12.78 -13.19 -10.24
C VAL A 139 13.24 -12.11 -9.27
N GLN A 140 14.52 -11.72 -9.30
CA GLN A 140 15.02 -10.64 -8.43
C GLN A 140 14.34 -9.30 -8.71
N ILE A 141 14.13 -8.93 -9.98
CA ILE A 141 13.43 -7.69 -10.35
C ILE A 141 11.98 -7.74 -9.87
N ALA A 142 11.28 -8.86 -10.11
CA ALA A 142 9.90 -9.04 -9.66
C ALA A 142 9.79 -8.96 -8.13
N PHE A 143 10.65 -9.68 -7.41
CA PHE A 143 10.63 -9.72 -5.94
C PHE A 143 11.00 -8.37 -5.32
N ARG A 144 11.99 -7.66 -5.88
CA ARG A 144 12.35 -6.31 -5.42
C ARG A 144 11.23 -5.30 -5.69
N THR A 145 10.49 -5.45 -6.79
CA THR A 145 9.32 -4.63 -7.09
C THR A 145 8.24 -4.78 -6.02
N GLY A 146 7.90 -6.03 -5.65
CA GLY A 146 7.01 -6.29 -4.51
C GLY A 146 7.56 -5.77 -3.19
N GLY A 147 8.88 -5.86 -2.99
CA GLY A 147 9.58 -5.29 -1.84
C GLY A 147 9.41 -3.77 -1.71
N VAL A 148 9.40 -3.02 -2.83
CA VAL A 148 9.13 -1.57 -2.82
C VAL A 148 7.72 -1.30 -2.28
N VAL A 149 6.73 -2.04 -2.76
CA VAL A 149 5.34 -1.90 -2.30
C VAL A 149 5.26 -2.19 -0.80
N GLY A 150 5.76 -3.34 -0.35
CA GLY A 150 5.73 -3.72 1.06
C GLY A 150 6.42 -2.71 1.99
N MET A 151 7.60 -2.22 1.61
CA MET A 151 8.33 -1.20 2.40
C MET A 151 7.62 0.16 2.39
N THR A 152 6.97 0.53 1.28
CA THR A 152 6.16 1.75 1.22
C THR A 152 4.93 1.63 2.12
N THR A 153 4.24 0.49 2.08
CA THR A 153 3.07 0.17 2.91
C THR A 153 3.39 0.30 4.40
N VAL A 154 4.41 -0.43 4.87
CA VAL A 154 4.80 -0.44 6.28
C VAL A 154 5.36 0.91 6.71
N GLY A 155 6.19 1.55 5.86
CA GLY A 155 6.76 2.86 6.12
C GLY A 155 5.69 3.93 6.33
N LEU A 156 4.76 4.09 5.38
CA LEU A 156 3.68 5.09 5.52
C LEU A 156 2.71 4.76 6.66
N GLY A 157 2.42 3.47 6.88
CA GLY A 157 1.51 3.06 7.96
C GLY A 157 2.08 3.39 9.34
N LEU A 158 3.37 3.11 9.56
CA LEU A 158 4.06 3.46 10.80
C LEU A 158 4.28 4.96 10.96
N ILE A 159 4.58 5.69 9.89
CA ILE A 159 4.65 7.16 9.95
C ILE A 159 3.30 7.72 10.40
N GLY A 160 2.21 7.31 9.76
CA GLY A 160 0.86 7.76 10.09
C GLY A 160 0.52 7.50 11.55
N ALA A 161 0.70 6.25 12.01
CA ALA A 161 0.39 5.87 13.38
C ALA A 161 1.29 6.57 14.41
N SER A 162 2.60 6.65 14.15
CA SER A 162 3.56 7.28 15.08
C SER A 162 3.31 8.78 15.19
N LEU A 163 2.97 9.47 14.10
CA LEU A 163 2.62 10.90 14.13
C LEU A 163 1.38 11.16 14.98
N VAL A 164 0.33 10.34 14.86
CA VAL A 164 -0.87 10.50 15.71
C VAL A 164 -0.50 10.31 17.18
N VAL A 165 0.27 9.27 17.50
CA VAL A 165 0.71 8.99 18.88
C VAL A 165 1.56 10.12 19.47
N ILE A 166 2.48 10.69 18.69
CA ILE A 166 3.35 11.79 19.16
C ILE A 166 2.55 13.08 19.40
N ILE A 167 1.61 13.40 18.50
CA ILE A 167 0.85 14.66 18.53
C ILE A 167 -0.31 14.59 19.55
N TYR A 168 -1.11 13.52 19.51
CA TYR A 168 -2.37 13.40 20.26
C TYR A 168 -2.26 12.55 21.53
N ARG A 169 -1.17 11.79 21.71
CA ARG A 169 -0.86 11.04 22.94
C ARG A 169 -2.03 10.18 23.42
N GLU A 170 -2.64 10.50 24.55
CA GLU A 170 -3.76 9.74 25.12
C GLU A 170 -5.01 9.75 24.23
N ASN A 171 -5.18 10.82 23.45
CA ASN A 171 -6.28 10.98 22.50
C ASN A 171 -5.98 10.34 21.13
N ALA A 172 -4.80 9.73 20.96
CA ALA A 172 -4.40 9.10 19.70
C ALA A 172 -5.39 8.05 19.18
N PRO A 173 -5.97 7.15 20.02
CA PRO A 173 -6.94 6.15 19.58
C PRO A 173 -8.13 6.76 18.81
N ALA A 174 -8.72 7.85 19.30
CA ALA A 174 -9.87 8.50 18.68
C ALA A 174 -9.53 9.17 17.33
N VAL A 175 -8.28 9.61 17.14
CA VAL A 175 -7.80 10.19 15.88
C VAL A 175 -7.40 9.10 14.88
N LEU A 176 -6.82 8.00 15.38
CA LEU A 176 -6.41 6.85 14.59
C LEU A 176 -7.59 6.13 13.91
N GLU A 177 -8.79 6.17 14.50
CA GLU A 177 -10.02 5.71 13.84
C GLU A 177 -10.21 6.39 12.47
N GLY A 178 -9.97 7.70 12.40
CA GLY A 178 -10.03 8.44 11.14
C GLY A 178 -9.00 7.93 10.14
N PHE A 179 -7.75 7.76 10.58
CA PHE A 179 -6.67 7.24 9.74
C PHE A 179 -6.98 5.86 9.14
N GLY A 180 -7.39 4.90 9.98
CA GLY A 180 -7.76 3.56 9.55
C GLY A 180 -8.95 3.58 8.59
N PHE A 181 -9.97 4.39 8.90
CA PHE A 181 -11.15 4.52 8.06
C PHE A 181 -10.83 5.13 6.68
N GLY A 182 -9.96 6.13 6.62
CA GLY A 182 -9.51 6.73 5.37
C GLY A 182 -8.74 5.74 4.50
N ALA A 183 -7.84 4.97 5.12
CA ALA A 183 -7.10 3.91 4.44
C ALA A 183 -8.05 2.86 3.85
N ALA A 184 -9.03 2.43 4.64
CA ALA A 184 -9.98 1.38 4.26
C ALA A 184 -10.95 1.79 3.18
N MET A 185 -11.51 2.98 3.30
CA MET A 185 -12.44 3.50 2.32
C MET A 185 -11.80 3.58 0.93
N LEU A 186 -10.58 4.10 0.81
CA LEU A 186 -9.93 4.20 -0.48
C LEU A 186 -9.55 2.82 -1.03
N ALA A 187 -8.99 1.94 -0.20
CA ALA A 187 -8.58 0.60 -0.60
C ALA A 187 -9.75 -0.23 -1.13
N MET A 188 -10.92 -0.16 -0.48
CA MET A 188 -12.14 -0.84 -0.93
C MET A 188 -12.48 -0.47 -2.38
N PHE A 189 -12.51 0.83 -2.70
CA PHE A 189 -12.85 1.26 -4.06
C PHE A 189 -11.77 0.92 -5.08
N MET A 190 -10.50 1.04 -4.70
CA MET A 190 -9.37 0.66 -5.58
C MET A 190 -9.44 -0.82 -5.93
N ARG A 191 -9.64 -1.68 -4.93
CA ARG A 191 -9.74 -3.14 -5.09
C ARG A 191 -10.96 -3.56 -5.89
N VAL A 192 -12.14 -3.04 -5.56
CA VAL A 192 -13.38 -3.40 -6.26
C VAL A 192 -13.37 -2.86 -7.69
N GLY A 193 -13.02 -1.58 -7.88
CA GLY A 193 -13.00 -0.98 -9.20
C GLY A 193 -11.95 -1.61 -10.11
N GLY A 194 -10.73 -1.80 -9.60
CA GLY A 194 -9.65 -2.47 -10.33
C GLY A 194 -9.99 -3.93 -10.61
N GLY A 195 -10.51 -4.65 -9.61
CA GLY A 195 -10.92 -6.06 -9.71
C GLY A 195 -12.00 -6.33 -10.76
N ILE A 196 -13.02 -5.46 -10.83
CA ILE A 196 -14.04 -5.54 -11.89
C ILE A 196 -13.39 -5.33 -13.27
N PHE A 197 -12.47 -4.37 -13.39
CA PHE A 197 -11.80 -4.09 -14.65
C PHE A 197 -10.93 -5.27 -15.11
N THR A 198 -10.04 -5.79 -14.26
CA THR A 198 -9.19 -6.95 -14.60
C THR A 198 -10.04 -8.16 -14.96
N LYS A 199 -10.99 -8.56 -14.11
CA LYS A 199 -11.73 -9.81 -14.34
C LYS A 199 -12.69 -9.75 -15.51
N ALA A 200 -13.20 -8.57 -15.86
CA ALA A 200 -13.96 -8.41 -17.10
C ALA A 200 -13.07 -8.57 -18.35
N ALA A 201 -11.83 -8.06 -18.30
CA ALA A 201 -10.89 -8.14 -19.42
C ALA A 201 -10.29 -9.55 -19.56
N ASP A 202 -9.78 -10.12 -18.47
CA ASP A 202 -9.21 -11.47 -18.33
C ASP A 202 -10.18 -12.53 -18.86
N VAL A 203 -11.39 -12.60 -18.30
CA VAL A 203 -12.41 -13.58 -18.72
C VAL A 203 -12.82 -13.38 -20.17
N GLY A 204 -12.92 -12.14 -20.63
CA GLY A 204 -13.25 -11.84 -22.03
C GLY A 204 -12.16 -12.24 -23.01
N ALA A 205 -10.90 -11.97 -22.67
CA ALA A 205 -9.72 -12.31 -23.47
C ALA A 205 -9.56 -13.82 -23.58
N ASP A 206 -9.65 -14.52 -22.45
CA ASP A 206 -9.41 -15.95 -22.35
C ASP A 206 -10.49 -16.79 -23.01
N LEU A 207 -11.77 -16.48 -22.78
CA LEU A 207 -12.86 -17.27 -23.35
C LEU A 207 -12.86 -17.17 -24.87
N VAL A 208 -12.78 -15.96 -25.42
CA VAL A 208 -12.81 -15.78 -26.88
C VAL A 208 -11.49 -16.27 -27.50
N GLY A 209 -10.35 -15.97 -26.89
CA GLY A 209 -9.04 -16.35 -27.39
C GLY A 209 -8.79 -17.86 -27.35
N LYS A 210 -8.79 -18.44 -26.14
CA LYS A 210 -8.41 -19.83 -25.91
C LYS A 210 -9.52 -20.80 -26.33
N VAL A 211 -10.77 -20.52 -25.97
CA VAL A 211 -11.87 -21.49 -26.12
C VAL A 211 -12.56 -21.39 -27.48
N GLU A 212 -12.88 -20.18 -27.95
CA GLU A 212 -13.60 -20.04 -29.22
C GLU A 212 -12.65 -20.03 -30.43
N LYS A 213 -11.56 -19.26 -30.36
CA LYS A 213 -10.65 -19.02 -31.49
C LYS A 213 -9.41 -19.89 -31.48
N HIS A 214 -9.14 -20.62 -30.39
CA HIS A 214 -8.01 -21.53 -30.26
C HIS A 214 -6.66 -20.85 -30.55
N ILE A 215 -6.52 -19.58 -30.17
CA ILE A 215 -5.26 -18.85 -30.20
C ILE A 215 -4.59 -18.90 -28.82
N PRO A 216 -3.26 -18.74 -28.74
CA PRO A 216 -2.55 -18.68 -27.47
C PRO A 216 -3.08 -17.58 -26.53
N GLU A 217 -2.82 -17.76 -25.23
CA GLU A 217 -2.95 -16.72 -24.21
C GLU A 217 -2.07 -15.51 -24.55
N ASP A 218 -2.52 -14.30 -24.19
CA ASP A 218 -1.82 -13.04 -24.48
C ASP A 218 -1.46 -12.83 -25.97
N ASP A 219 -2.19 -13.46 -26.89
CA ASP A 219 -1.91 -13.33 -28.32
C ASP A 219 -2.22 -11.90 -28.81
N PRO A 220 -1.29 -11.24 -29.52
CA PRO A 220 -1.46 -9.84 -29.96
C PRO A 220 -2.62 -9.63 -30.94
N ARG A 221 -3.19 -10.70 -31.51
CA ARG A 221 -4.40 -10.62 -32.36
C ARG A 221 -5.67 -10.44 -31.55
N ASN A 222 -5.64 -10.73 -30.25
CA ASN A 222 -6.78 -10.57 -29.36
C ASN A 222 -6.82 -9.13 -28.80
N ALA A 223 -7.86 -8.39 -29.17
CA ALA A 223 -8.04 -6.98 -28.80
C ALA A 223 -8.16 -6.74 -27.28
N ALA A 224 -8.51 -7.77 -26.49
CA ALA A 224 -8.69 -7.66 -25.05
C ALA A 224 -7.38 -7.74 -24.25
N THR A 225 -6.27 -8.19 -24.85
CA THR A 225 -5.00 -8.46 -24.14
C THR A 225 -4.36 -7.23 -23.51
N ILE A 226 -4.45 -6.06 -24.16
CA ILE A 226 -3.98 -4.80 -23.54
C ILE A 226 -4.84 -4.44 -22.33
N ALA A 227 -6.17 -4.61 -22.42
CA ALA A 227 -7.06 -4.33 -21.30
C ALA A 227 -6.81 -5.29 -20.13
N ASP A 228 -6.52 -6.55 -20.42
CA ASP A 228 -6.17 -7.57 -19.43
C ASP A 228 -4.88 -7.19 -18.68
N ASN A 229 -3.81 -6.92 -19.42
CA ASN A 229 -2.53 -6.49 -18.86
C ASN A 229 -2.64 -5.14 -18.12
N VAL A 230 -3.50 -4.21 -18.58
CA VAL A 230 -3.82 -2.99 -17.80
C VAL A 230 -4.52 -3.37 -16.50
N GLY A 231 -5.48 -4.29 -16.58
CA GLY A 231 -6.21 -4.88 -15.47
C GLY A 231 -5.31 -5.39 -14.36
N ASP A 232 -4.32 -6.20 -14.68
CA ASP A 232 -3.37 -6.74 -13.69
C ASP A 232 -2.65 -5.63 -12.92
N ASN A 233 -2.34 -4.53 -13.59
CA ASN A 233 -1.65 -3.41 -12.94
C ASN A 233 -2.60 -2.55 -12.08
N VAL A 234 -3.86 -2.39 -12.47
CA VAL A 234 -4.82 -1.56 -11.73
C VAL A 234 -5.55 -2.31 -10.62
N GLY A 235 -5.88 -3.58 -10.84
CA GLY A 235 -6.52 -4.47 -9.86
C GLY A 235 -5.48 -5.16 -8.98
N ASP A 236 -4.70 -6.04 -9.59
CA ASP A 236 -3.85 -6.97 -8.86
C ASP A 236 -2.59 -6.30 -8.29
N CYS A 237 -2.13 -5.18 -8.86
CA CYS A 237 -1.06 -4.37 -8.27
C CYS A 237 -1.62 -3.21 -7.43
N ALA A 238 -2.32 -2.25 -8.04
CA ALA A 238 -2.76 -1.04 -7.33
C ALA A 238 -3.77 -1.35 -6.22
N GLY A 239 -4.80 -2.14 -6.55
CA GLY A 239 -5.85 -2.55 -5.61
C GLY A 239 -5.30 -3.40 -4.47
N MET A 240 -4.48 -4.42 -4.78
CA MET A 240 -3.83 -5.25 -3.75
C MET A 240 -2.88 -4.44 -2.86
N ALA A 241 -2.10 -3.52 -3.43
CA ALA A 241 -1.18 -2.69 -2.65
C ALA A 241 -1.94 -1.78 -1.66
N ALA A 242 -3.04 -1.16 -2.09
CA ALA A 242 -3.90 -0.36 -1.23
C ALA A 242 -4.61 -1.21 -0.17
N ASP A 243 -5.05 -2.42 -0.51
CA ASP A 243 -5.65 -3.40 0.39
C ASP A 243 -4.67 -3.87 1.47
N LEU A 244 -3.42 -4.16 1.12
CA LEU A 244 -2.38 -4.49 2.09
C LEU A 244 -2.12 -3.32 3.06
N PHE A 245 -2.15 -2.08 2.55
CA PHE A 245 -2.04 -0.89 3.41
C PHE A 245 -3.22 -0.72 4.35
N GLU A 246 -4.44 -0.93 3.86
CA GLU A 246 -5.65 -0.96 4.69
C GLU A 246 -5.52 -1.96 5.82
N SER A 247 -5.24 -3.22 5.49
CA SER A 247 -5.23 -4.30 6.47
C SER A 247 -4.14 -4.07 7.50
N TYR A 248 -2.99 -3.56 7.06
CA TYR A 248 -1.90 -3.16 7.95
C TYR A 248 -2.30 -2.01 8.87
N ALA A 249 -2.84 -0.92 8.32
CA ALA A 249 -3.23 0.26 9.08
C ALA A 249 -4.36 -0.04 10.07
N VAL A 250 -5.42 -0.72 9.64
CA VAL A 250 -6.57 -1.07 10.49
C VAL A 250 -6.17 -2.05 11.59
N THR A 251 -5.34 -3.05 11.30
CA THR A 251 -4.82 -3.96 12.33
C THR A 251 -3.99 -3.21 13.37
N LEU A 252 -3.13 -2.30 12.93
CA LEU A 252 -2.31 -1.47 13.82
C LEU A 252 -3.18 -0.55 14.68
N VAL A 253 -4.15 0.14 14.09
CA VAL A 253 -5.11 1.01 14.78
C VAL A 253 -5.93 0.23 15.81
N ALA A 254 -6.48 -0.93 15.44
CA ALA A 254 -7.23 -1.78 16.35
C ALA A 254 -6.39 -2.25 17.54
N ALA A 255 -5.15 -2.67 17.29
CA ALA A 255 -4.22 -3.07 18.34
C ALA A 255 -3.87 -1.91 19.29
N LEU A 256 -3.73 -0.68 18.77
CA LEU A 256 -3.48 0.52 19.57
C LEU A 256 -4.67 0.89 20.46
N ILE A 257 -5.89 0.85 19.92
CA ILE A 257 -7.12 1.14 20.66
C ILE A 257 -7.30 0.12 21.80
N LEU A 258 -7.23 -1.18 21.48
CA LEU A 258 -7.38 -2.25 22.46
C LEU A 258 -6.23 -2.25 23.47
N GLY A 259 -5.00 -2.01 23.01
CA GLY A 259 -3.82 -1.93 23.84
C GLY A 259 -3.91 -0.80 24.87
N LYS A 260 -4.31 0.41 24.46
CA LYS A 260 -4.53 1.53 25.40
C LYS A 260 -5.62 1.21 26.41
N ALA A 261 -6.71 0.59 25.99
CA ALA A 261 -7.81 0.21 26.88
C ALA A 261 -7.39 -0.86 27.92
N ALA A 262 -6.57 -1.83 27.53
CA ALA A 262 -6.17 -2.93 28.40
C ALA A 262 -4.93 -2.63 29.27
N PHE A 263 -3.94 -1.93 28.72
CA PHE A 263 -2.60 -1.79 29.33
C PHE A 263 -2.13 -0.34 29.46
N GLY A 264 -3.00 0.65 29.22
CA GLY A 264 -2.63 2.07 29.31
C GLY A 264 -1.54 2.45 28.30
N ASP A 265 -0.57 3.26 28.72
CA ASP A 265 0.46 3.80 27.82
C ASP A 265 1.37 2.73 27.20
N ALA A 266 1.67 1.66 27.95
CA ALA A 266 2.48 0.55 27.45
C ALA A 266 1.77 -0.14 26.27
N GLY A 267 0.45 -0.26 26.34
CA GLY A 267 -0.37 -0.84 25.27
C GLY A 267 -0.52 0.05 24.03
N LEU A 268 -0.18 1.33 24.13
CA LEU A 268 -0.17 2.26 23.00
C LEU A 268 1.19 2.24 22.25
N ILE A 269 2.27 1.84 22.90
CA ILE A 269 3.59 1.75 22.28
C ILE A 269 3.87 0.33 21.75
N TYR A 270 3.45 -0.70 22.46
CA TYR A 270 3.74 -2.09 22.08
C TYR A 270 3.31 -2.45 20.64
N PRO A 271 2.10 -2.07 20.16
CA PRO A 271 1.69 -2.32 18.78
C PRO A 271 2.50 -1.56 17.73
N LEU A 272 3.24 -0.51 18.09
CA LEU A 272 4.16 0.18 17.17
C LEU A 272 5.52 -0.54 17.07
N ILE A 273 5.98 -1.11 18.19
CA ILE A 273 7.29 -1.80 18.25
C ILE A 273 7.25 -3.09 17.44
N VAL A 274 6.18 -3.87 17.53
CA VAL A 274 6.11 -5.19 16.87
C VAL A 274 6.27 -5.07 15.34
N PRO A 275 5.54 -4.20 14.62
CA PRO A 275 5.75 -4.02 13.19
C PRO A 275 7.06 -3.32 12.85
N ALA A 276 7.63 -2.50 13.75
CA ALA A 276 8.96 -1.92 13.54
C ALA A 276 10.04 -3.01 13.52
N ILE A 277 9.98 -3.98 14.43
CA ILE A 277 10.83 -5.18 14.39
C ILE A 277 10.55 -6.00 13.12
N GLY A 278 9.27 -6.19 12.78
CA GLY A 278 8.84 -6.86 11.55
C GLY A 278 9.38 -6.20 10.28
N THR A 279 9.56 -4.87 10.29
CA THR A 279 10.17 -4.14 9.18
C THR A 279 11.62 -4.55 8.98
N VAL A 280 12.40 -4.64 10.06
CA VAL A 280 13.81 -5.04 10.01
C VAL A 280 13.96 -6.47 9.49
N THR A 281 13.13 -7.39 9.97
CA THR A 281 13.15 -8.79 9.49
C THR A 281 12.71 -8.90 8.04
N ALA A 282 11.70 -8.12 7.61
CA ALA A 282 11.27 -8.06 6.22
C ALA A 282 12.38 -7.51 5.29
N VAL A 283 13.10 -6.47 5.72
CA VAL A 283 14.26 -5.95 4.97
C VAL A 283 15.31 -7.04 4.77
N ILE A 284 15.66 -7.77 5.83
CA ILE A 284 16.60 -8.89 5.73
C ILE A 284 16.07 -9.95 4.75
N GLY A 285 14.78 -10.30 4.84
CA GLY A 285 14.12 -11.21 3.91
C GLY A 285 14.22 -10.76 2.46
N ILE A 286 13.99 -9.46 2.18
CA ILE A 286 14.07 -8.90 0.82
C ILE A 286 15.45 -9.13 0.18
N PHE A 287 16.52 -8.96 0.95
CA PHE A 287 17.89 -9.10 0.45
C PHE A 287 18.41 -10.54 0.45
N LEU A 288 17.89 -11.40 1.32
CA LEU A 288 18.28 -12.82 1.39
C LEU A 288 17.57 -13.68 0.35
N THR A 289 16.34 -13.34 -0.04
CA THR A 289 15.58 -14.12 -1.03
C THR A 289 16.28 -14.12 -2.38
N LYS A 290 16.60 -15.33 -2.86
CA LYS A 290 17.25 -15.58 -4.15
C LYS A 290 16.70 -16.86 -4.74
N LEU A 291 16.55 -16.89 -6.06
CA LEU A 291 16.17 -18.08 -6.81
C LEU A 291 17.29 -19.12 -6.70
N ARG A 292 16.98 -20.29 -6.13
CA ARG A 292 17.93 -21.39 -5.98
C ARG A 292 18.05 -22.16 -7.29
N SER A 293 19.15 -22.90 -7.44
CA SER A 293 19.36 -23.77 -8.61
C SER A 293 18.31 -24.87 -8.72
N THR A 294 17.73 -25.30 -7.60
CA THR A 294 16.66 -26.31 -7.49
C THR A 294 15.30 -25.81 -7.94
N ASP A 295 15.09 -24.50 -8.01
CA ASP A 295 13.77 -23.90 -8.27
C ASP A 295 13.49 -23.76 -9.79
N LYS A 296 14.44 -24.15 -10.65
CA LYS A 296 14.37 -23.98 -12.11
C LYS A 296 13.46 -24.99 -12.82
N SER A 297 12.90 -25.95 -12.09
CA SER A 297 12.18 -27.10 -12.65
C SER A 297 10.84 -27.39 -11.97
N ALA A 298 10.19 -26.37 -11.39
CA ALA A 298 8.81 -26.48 -10.92
C ALA A 298 7.85 -25.98 -12.00
#